data_AF-A0A235IM70-F1
#
_entry.id   AF-A0A235IM70-F1
#
_cell.length_a   1.000
_cell.length_b   1.000
_cell.length_c   1.000
_cell.angle_alpha   90.00
_cell.angle_beta   90.00
_cell.angle_gamma   90.00
#
_symmetry.space_group_name_H-M   'P 1'
#
loop_
_entity.id
_entity.type
_entity.pdbx_description
1 polymer ?
#
loop_
_entity_poly.entity_id
_entity_poly.type
_entity_poly.pdbx_seq_one_letter_code
_entity_poly.pdbx_strand_id
1 'polypeptide(L)' 'MKRIFVGTLLALPLIIGSLPSQASAAEIIVRPGVQRHNVVSRYVVHKKLIRGHWERTRSGRRWVPAHYVRV' A
#
# COMPACT_ATOMS: atom_id res chain seq x y z
N MET A 1 47.96 -25.64 47.20
CA MET A 1 47.99 -24.60 46.15
C MET A 1 47.28 -25.00 44.83
N LYS A 2 46.35 -25.98 44.80
CA LYS A 2 45.61 -26.38 43.57
C LYS A 2 44.15 -25.90 43.50
N ARG A 3 43.61 -25.32 44.58
CA ARG A 3 42.18 -24.96 44.71
C ARG A 3 41.85 -23.53 44.26
N ILE A 4 42.85 -22.65 44.20
CA ILE A 4 42.67 -21.25 43.76
C ILE A 4 42.46 -21.21 42.25
N PHE A 5 43.22 -22.01 41.49
CA PHE A 5 43.12 -22.11 40.03
C PHE A 5 41.73 -22.52 39.54
N VAL A 6 41.02 -23.39 40.27
CA VAL A 6 39.67 -23.82 39.87
C VAL A 6 38.67 -22.67 39.98
N GLY A 7 38.75 -21.85 41.04
CA GLY A 7 37.89 -20.68 41.20
C GLY A 7 38.16 -19.61 40.14
N THR A 8 39.42 -19.40 39.78
CA THR A 8 39.79 -18.42 38.74
C THR A 8 39.36 -18.88 37.35
N LEU A 9 39.47 -20.19 37.05
CA LEU A 9 39.04 -20.74 35.76
C LEU A 9 37.52 -20.67 35.56
N LEU A 10 36.76 -20.75 36.66
CA LEU A 10 35.29 -20.72 36.64
C LEU A 10 34.73 -19.28 36.62
N ALA A 11 35.47 -18.31 37.14
CA ALA A 11 35.08 -16.90 37.10
C ALA A 11 35.34 -16.23 35.74
N LEU A 12 36.30 -16.73 34.96
CA LEU A 12 36.70 -16.12 33.68
C LEU A 12 35.57 -16.09 32.60
N PRO A 13 34.80 -17.18 32.38
CA PRO A 13 33.72 -17.18 31.38
C PRO A 13 32.57 -16.26 31.77
N LEU A 14 32.32 -16.11 33.07
CA LEU A 14 31.25 -15.24 33.60
C LEU A 14 31.55 -13.76 33.38
N ILE A 15 32.83 -13.37 33.45
CA ILE A 15 33.26 -11.99 33.15
C ILE A 15 33.16 -11.69 31.65
N ILE A 16 33.49 -12.66 30.79
CA ILE A 16 33.41 -12.48 29.34
C ILE A 16 31.95 -12.45 28.87
N GLY A 17 31.07 -13.25 29.49
CA GLY A 17 29.63 -13.27 29.17
C GLY A 17 28.82 -12.10 29.72
N SER A 18 29.33 -11.35 30.70
CA SER A 18 28.69 -10.15 31.23
C SER A 18 29.02 -8.88 30.46
N LEU A 19 29.98 -8.95 29.52
CA LEU A 19 30.15 -7.91 28.53
C LEU A 19 28.84 -7.85 27.73
N PRO A 20 28.18 -6.67 27.66
CA PRO A 20 27.01 -6.54 26.80
C PRO A 20 27.49 -6.84 25.39
N SER A 21 27.14 -8.03 24.90
CA SER A 21 27.24 -8.34 23.49
C SER A 21 26.36 -7.30 22.82
N GLN A 22 26.99 -6.28 22.26
CA GLN A 22 26.35 -5.41 21.30
C GLN A 22 26.10 -6.32 20.10
N ALA A 23 25.01 -7.10 20.19
CA ALA A 23 24.43 -7.79 19.04
C ALA A 23 24.24 -6.67 18.04
N SER A 24 25.15 -6.63 17.08
CA SER A 24 25.31 -5.52 16.16
C SER A 24 24.00 -5.40 15.41
N ALA A 25 23.11 -4.55 15.92
CA ALA A 25 21.95 -4.08 15.21
C ALA A 25 22.54 -3.25 14.09
N ALA A 26 22.88 -3.91 12.99
CA ALA A 26 23.05 -3.25 11.72
C ALA A 26 21.79 -2.41 11.57
N GLU A 27 21.95 -1.09 11.64
CA GLU A 27 20.85 -0.15 11.52
C GLU A 27 20.26 -0.37 10.13
N ILE A 28 19.19 -1.17 10.06
CA ILE A 28 18.46 -1.38 8.82
C ILE A 28 17.68 -0.08 8.61
N ILE A 29 18.32 0.88 7.94
CA ILE A 29 17.68 2.11 7.47
C ILE A 29 16.69 1.68 6.39
N VAL A 30 15.49 1.27 6.81
CA VAL A 30 14.36 1.05 5.91
C VAL A 30 13.95 2.43 5.42
N ARG A 31 14.37 2.80 4.21
CA ARG A 31 13.78 3.94 3.51
C ARG A 31 12.45 3.46 2.93
N PRO A 32 11.28 3.82 3.48
CA PRO A 32 10.03 3.45 2.86
C PRO A 32 9.96 4.16 1.50
N GLY A 33 10.17 3.41 0.43
CA GLY A 33 9.94 3.88 -0.92
C GLY A 33 8.45 4.11 -1.09
N VAL A 34 7.99 5.34 -0.90
CA VAL A 34 6.60 5.71 -1.15
C VAL A 34 6.40 5.68 -2.66
N GLN A 35 5.97 4.52 -3.18
CA GLN A 35 5.48 4.40 -4.55
C GLN A 35 4.17 5.17 -4.64
N ARG A 36 4.25 6.39 -5.15
CA ARG A 36 3.07 7.15 -5.55
C ARG A 36 2.47 6.45 -6.77
N HIS A 37 1.34 5.78 -6.57
CA HIS A 37 0.55 5.28 -7.67
C HIS A 37 0.08 6.48 -8.49
N ASN A 38 0.43 6.51 -9.78
CA ASN A 38 -0.15 7.43 -10.72
C ASN A 38 -1.63 7.05 -10.87
N VAL A 39 -2.49 7.70 -10.08
CA VAL A 39 -3.94 7.59 -10.24
C VAL A 39 -4.26 8.31 -11.55
N VAL A 40 -4.29 7.56 -12.64
CA VAL A 40 -4.80 8.07 -13.91
C VAL A 40 -6.27 8.37 -13.68
N SER A 41 -6.60 9.65 -13.49
CA SER A 41 -7.97 10.12 -13.42
C SER A 41 -8.64 9.83 -14.76
N ARG A 42 -9.35 8.70 -14.84
CA ARG A 42 -10.13 8.36 -16.02
C ARG A 42 -11.40 9.20 -15.96
N TYR A 43 -11.54 10.14 -16.89
CA TYR A 43 -12.78 10.89 -17.06
C TYR A 43 -13.92 9.91 -17.33
N VAL A 44 -14.77 9.69 -16.32
CA VAL A 44 -15.98 8.87 -16.47
C VAL A 44 -17.02 9.73 -17.18
N VAL A 45 -17.14 9.55 -18.50
CA VAL A 45 -18.20 10.18 -19.28
C VAL A 45 -19.52 9.51 -18.92
N HIS A 46 -20.34 10.18 -18.12
CA HIS A 46 -21.66 9.70 -17.75
C HIS A 46 -22.56 9.78 -18.98
N LYS A 47 -23.17 8.64 -19.33
CA LYS A 47 -24.14 8.56 -20.44
C LYS A 47 -25.50 8.20 -19.87
N LYS A 48 -26.50 9.01 -20.19
CA LYS A 48 -27.90 8.72 -19.87
C LYS A 48 -28.57 8.09 -21.08
N LEU A 49 -29.22 6.95 -20.88
CA LEU A 49 -30.06 6.34 -21.90
C LEU A 49 -31.40 7.09 -21.95
N ILE A 50 -31.70 7.68 -23.11
CA ILE A 50 -33.03 8.19 -23.42
C ILE A 50 -33.77 7.07 -24.16
N ARG A 51 -34.88 6.62 -23.58
CA ARG A 51 -35.73 5.59 -24.22
C ARG A 51 -36.37 6.14 -25.50
N GLY A 52 -36.71 5.23 -26.41
CA GLY A 52 -37.45 5.58 -27.61
C GLY A 52 -38.79 6.22 -27.25
N HIS A 53 -39.12 7.32 -27.90
CA HIS A 53 -40.32 8.09 -27.59
C HIS A 53 -40.89 8.75 -28.85
N TRP A 54 -42.17 9.13 -28.75
CA TRP A 54 -42.82 9.96 -29.76
C TRP A 54 -42.59 11.43 -29.44
N GLU A 55 -42.00 12.15 -30.40
CA GLU A 55 -41.78 13.58 -30.31
C GLU A 55 -42.86 14.32 -31.10
N ARG A 56 -43.36 15.44 -30.56
CA ARG A 56 -44.35 16.29 -31.24
C ARG A 56 -43.61 17.30 -32.10
N THR A 57 -43.86 17.26 -33.40
CA THR A 57 -43.30 18.16 -34.41
C THR A 57 -44.42 19.01 -35.02
N ARG A 58 -44.06 20.07 -35.77
CA ARG A 58 -45.03 20.91 -36.48
C ARG A 58 -45.85 20.13 -37.52
N SER A 59 -45.30 19.06 -38.08
CA SER A 59 -45.92 18.20 -39.09
C SER A 59 -46.59 16.94 -38.52
N GLY A 60 -46.64 16.77 -37.19
CA GLY A 60 -47.24 15.59 -36.55
C GLY A 60 -46.35 14.94 -35.50
N ARG A 61 -46.50 13.62 -35.30
CA ARG A 61 -45.66 12.85 -34.36
C ARG A 61 -44.54 12.15 -35.10
N ARG A 62 -43.31 12.26 -34.59
CA ARG A 62 -42.14 11.56 -35.10
C ARG A 62 -41.65 10.55 -34.07
N TRP A 63 -41.40 9.32 -34.50
CA TRP A 63 -40.75 8.33 -33.64
C TRP A 63 -39.25 8.64 -33.54
N VAL A 64 -38.76 8.72 -32.31
CA VAL A 64 -37.34 8.91 -32.00
C VAL A 64 -36.82 7.62 -31.35
N PRO A 65 -35.83 6.94 -31.96
CA PRO A 65 -35.25 5.73 -31.38
C PRO A 65 -34.45 6.05 -30.11
N ALA A 66 -34.26 5.01 -29.28
CA ALA A 66 -33.47 5.13 -28.06
C ALA A 66 -32.01 5.50 -28.38
N HIS A 67 -31.45 6.42 -27.61
CA HIS A 67 -30.07 6.87 -27.80
C HIS A 67 -29.43 7.29 -26.48
N TYR A 68 -28.10 7.29 -26.45
CA TYR A 68 -27.31 7.73 -25.30
C TYR A 68 -26.89 9.19 -25.47
N VAL A 69 -27.13 10.00 -24.45
CA VAL A 69 -26.67 11.39 -24.38
C VAL A 69 -25.60 11.50 -23.30
N ARG A 70 -24.53 12.26 -23.56
CA ARG A 70 -23.52 12.59 -22.54
C ARG A 70 -24.11 13.63 -21.59
N VAL A 71 -23.98 13.40 -20.29
CA VAL A 71 -24.40 14.33 -19.22
C VAL A 71 -23.17 14.94 -18.59
#